data_AF-A0A936KQR3-F1
#
_entry.id   AF-A0A936KQR3-F1
#
_cell.length_a   1.000
_cell.length_b   1.000
_cell.length_c   1.000
_cell.angle_alpha   90.00
_cell.angle_beta   90.00
_cell.angle_gamma   90.00
#
_symmetry.space_group_name_H-M   'P 1'
#
loop_
_entity.id
_entity.type
_entity.pdbx_description
1 polymer ?
#
loop_
_entity_poly.entity_id
_entity_poly.type
_entity_poly.pdbx_seq_one_letter_code
_entity_poly.pdbx_strand_id
1 'polypeptide(L)'
;MKKARREEFNARLFGLTDASVEFRNNRRSLVLAAVWFGLSLLTLLLSFFFVQDNLHRALVIGYSFIKYIPLIGVVYNLSKRMAAQYLDDIYELDNEDLAADFLEEVTFGYGHEKITIKEGKIPEKDEKSPIILIGGPGKIQVNLDNVALLEKVDGEPEVIFPRNKPWTLGRFERIREIGKSDEVGKREYAIINLRDQFISGLSVKSRTKDGIRIEAQGIKVIFSILRKPNIESDHDENDAYIFDEKAVQALVYNQTIGTLEQWSAPGVPFPWDTTIVPLILSEIESLITSRTLSEILATISQREMDQTSTNDQTIAQMRVEMTRAQPSPTSAKKEAAPPKFESRSKITSQFFSPEFTARAANLGIEIEWIDIGTWQLPNSLVLEKHTGAWNLARDNEKKRKEVERSKKNKEMEKLLQLVTSVVIENFDNFENYNRNNLRRKSSGRDLKELEHLIANRPDIVDPALARQFLLEQANDKKDSHSIAVEILKAFRKELLAGRESIRNDPRPIQEKQAELERIDKALHDISYLTFHTIKGI
;
A
#
# COMPACT_ATOMS: atom_id res chain seq x y z
N MET A 1 41.19 68.01 28.30
CA MET A 1 40.91 67.58 26.92
C MET A 1 41.95 66.64 26.30
N LYS A 2 43.27 66.93 26.32
CA LYS A 2 44.30 66.05 25.72
C LYS A 2 44.47 64.67 26.37
N LYS A 3 44.27 64.54 27.71
CA LYS A 3 44.33 63.24 28.42
C LYS A 3 43.16 62.32 28.06
N ALA A 4 41.93 62.84 28.08
CA ALA A 4 40.74 62.08 27.68
C ALA A 4 40.82 61.54 26.25
N ARG A 5 41.32 62.33 25.28
CA ARG A 5 41.55 61.83 23.91
C ARG A 5 42.63 60.75 23.82
N ARG A 6 43.64 60.76 24.69
CA ARG A 6 44.69 59.72 24.75
C ARG A 6 44.17 58.42 25.36
N GLU A 7 43.35 58.52 26.39
CA GLU A 7 42.73 57.37 27.04
C GLU A 7 41.72 56.71 26.12
N GLU A 8 40.89 57.50 25.41
CA GLU A 8 39.99 56.99 24.37
C GLU A 8 40.75 56.36 23.20
N PHE A 9 41.86 56.97 22.77
CA PHE A 9 42.71 56.41 21.72
C PHE A 9 43.36 55.09 22.16
N ASN A 10 43.89 55.01 23.38
CA ASN A 10 44.51 53.79 23.90
C ASN A 10 43.46 52.70 24.14
N ALA A 11 42.27 53.05 24.61
CA ALA A 11 41.16 52.13 24.77
C ALA A 11 40.71 51.54 23.42
N ARG A 12 40.70 52.33 22.33
CA ARG A 12 40.42 51.83 20.98
C ARG A 12 41.62 51.12 20.32
N LEU A 13 42.84 51.38 20.76
CA LEU A 13 44.04 50.72 20.20
C LEU A 13 44.30 49.35 20.87
N PHE A 14 43.98 49.20 22.15
CA PHE A 14 44.22 47.98 22.92
C PHE A 14 42.94 47.28 23.38
N GLY A 15 41.77 47.82 23.01
CA GLY A 15 40.48 47.19 23.24
C GLY A 15 40.37 45.84 22.54
N LEU A 16 39.45 45.03 23.05
CA LEU A 16 39.04 43.73 22.47
C LEU A 16 37.64 43.82 21.82
N THR A 17 37.12 45.03 21.63
CA THR A 17 35.81 45.26 21.01
C THR A 17 35.93 45.38 19.49
N ASP A 18 34.86 45.11 18.73
CA ASP A 18 34.89 45.14 17.26
C ASP A 18 35.30 46.52 16.72
N ALA A 19 34.78 47.59 17.34
CA ALA A 19 35.16 48.97 17.04
C ALA A 19 36.68 49.25 17.24
N SER A 20 37.35 48.53 18.15
CA SER A 20 38.79 48.63 18.38
C SER A 20 39.61 47.82 17.35
N VAL A 21 39.06 46.72 16.83
CA VAL A 21 39.64 45.96 15.72
C VAL A 21 39.58 46.79 14.43
N GLU A 22 38.41 47.35 14.10
CA GLU A 22 38.22 48.19 12.93
C GLU A 22 39.13 49.43 12.97
N PHE A 23 39.24 50.08 14.13
CA PHE A 23 40.14 51.22 14.34
C PHE A 23 41.61 50.85 14.08
N ARG A 24 42.06 49.69 14.57
CA ARG A 24 43.44 49.20 14.35
C ARG A 24 43.69 48.88 12.88
N ASN A 25 42.75 48.23 12.20
CA ASN A 25 42.88 47.89 10.78
C ASN A 25 42.97 49.16 9.91
N ASN A 26 42.12 50.15 10.17
CA ASN A 26 42.17 51.43 9.46
C ASN A 26 43.50 52.17 9.72
N ARG A 27 44.01 52.12 10.96
CA ARG A 27 45.33 52.70 11.29
C ARG A 27 46.49 51.93 10.66
N ARG A 28 46.43 50.60 10.55
CA ARG A 28 47.43 49.80 9.84
C ARG A 28 47.51 50.20 8.37
N SER A 29 46.38 50.37 7.69
CA SER A 29 46.34 50.84 6.29
C SER A 29 46.96 52.22 6.12
N LEU A 30 46.67 53.17 7.04
CA LEU A 30 47.30 54.49 7.03
C LEU A 30 48.82 54.44 7.29
N VAL A 31 49.27 53.59 8.22
CA VAL A 31 50.69 53.39 8.50
C VAL A 31 51.40 52.78 7.29
N LEU A 32 50.81 51.76 6.65
CA LEU A 32 51.35 51.15 5.43
C LEU A 32 51.43 52.15 4.27
N ALA A 33 50.40 52.99 4.09
CA ALA A 33 50.43 54.07 3.12
C ALA A 33 51.54 55.09 3.43
N ALA A 34 51.72 55.48 4.70
CA ALA A 34 52.80 56.37 5.11
C ALA A 34 54.19 55.75 4.88
N VAL A 35 54.35 54.45 5.17
CA VAL A 35 55.58 53.69 4.89
C VAL A 35 55.84 53.63 3.38
N TRP A 36 54.80 53.40 2.57
CA TRP A 36 54.89 53.44 1.11
C TRP A 36 55.38 54.80 0.59
N PHE A 37 54.80 55.90 1.09
CA PHE A 37 55.22 57.25 0.74
C PHE A 37 56.67 57.51 1.15
N GLY A 38 57.06 57.10 2.36
CA GLY A 38 58.44 57.25 2.86
C GLY A 38 59.45 56.46 2.02
N LEU A 39 59.16 55.19 1.71
CA LEU A 39 60.00 54.37 0.83
C LEU A 39 60.07 54.95 -0.58
N SER A 40 58.96 55.44 -1.12
CA SER A 40 58.92 56.07 -2.45
C SER A 40 59.80 57.32 -2.51
N LEU A 41 59.72 58.19 -1.48
CA LEU A 41 60.57 59.37 -1.36
C LEU A 41 62.05 58.99 -1.22
N LEU A 42 62.37 57.98 -0.41
CA LEU A 42 63.73 57.47 -0.25
C LEU A 42 64.29 56.91 -1.57
N THR A 43 63.50 56.14 -2.32
CA THR A 43 63.91 55.63 -3.63
C THR A 43 64.17 56.76 -4.62
N LEU A 44 63.36 57.82 -4.60
CA LEU A 44 63.55 58.99 -5.44
C LEU A 44 64.87 59.70 -5.10
N LEU A 45 65.14 59.92 -3.81
CA LEU A 45 66.41 60.51 -3.35
C LEU A 45 67.62 59.65 -3.74
N LEU A 46 67.58 58.33 -3.50
CA LEU A 46 68.66 57.42 -3.87
C LEU A 46 68.90 57.40 -5.40
N SER A 47 67.84 57.47 -6.20
CA SER A 47 67.94 57.55 -7.66
C SER A 47 68.52 58.87 -8.18
N PHE A 48 68.39 59.96 -7.41
CA PHE A 48 68.97 61.24 -7.79
C PHE A 48 70.48 61.32 -7.48
N PHE A 49 70.91 60.69 -6.38
CA PHE A 49 72.29 60.83 -5.87
C PHE A 49 73.25 59.68 -6.22
N PHE A 50 72.78 58.46 -6.56
CA PHE A 50 73.66 57.27 -6.58
C PHE A 50 73.67 56.43 -7.88
N VAL A 51 73.39 57.00 -9.06
CA VAL A 51 73.24 56.24 -10.33
C VAL A 51 74.56 55.89 -11.06
N GLN A 52 75.71 56.10 -10.43
CA GLN A 52 77.00 56.00 -11.13
C GLN A 52 77.59 54.58 -11.16
N ASP A 53 77.19 53.68 -10.25
CA ASP A 53 77.82 52.37 -10.06
C ASP A 53 76.82 51.21 -10.13
N ASN A 54 77.24 50.05 -10.66
CA ASN A 54 76.33 48.95 -11.02
C ASN A 54 75.67 48.30 -9.78
N LEU A 55 76.37 48.24 -8.64
CA LEU A 55 75.81 47.78 -7.37
C LEU A 55 74.71 48.72 -6.85
N HIS A 56 74.88 50.02 -7.02
CA HIS A 56 73.89 51.02 -6.59
C HIS A 56 72.63 50.94 -7.46
N ARG A 57 72.77 50.66 -8.77
CA ARG A 57 71.63 50.39 -9.65
C ARG A 57 70.84 49.15 -9.21
N ALA A 58 71.53 48.06 -8.86
CA ALA A 58 70.87 46.85 -8.36
C ALA A 58 70.12 47.10 -7.03
N LEU A 59 70.69 47.90 -6.12
CA LEU A 59 70.02 48.30 -4.88
C LEU A 59 68.80 49.18 -5.13
N VAL A 60 68.87 50.16 -6.03
CA VAL A 60 67.73 51.02 -6.40
C VAL A 60 66.61 50.19 -7.01
N ILE A 61 66.93 49.20 -7.84
CA ILE A 61 65.95 48.24 -8.40
C ILE A 61 65.31 47.43 -7.27
N GLY A 62 66.10 46.84 -6.35
CA GLY A 62 65.59 46.06 -5.23
C GLY A 62 64.67 46.87 -4.29
N TYR A 63 65.08 48.07 -3.89
CA TYR A 63 64.24 48.98 -3.09
C TYR A 63 62.97 49.43 -3.84
N SER A 64 63.06 49.58 -5.15
CA SER A 64 61.90 49.91 -5.98
C SER A 64 60.87 48.77 -6.03
N PHE A 65 61.26 47.51 -5.80
CA PHE A 65 60.31 46.41 -5.60
C PHE A 65 59.73 46.40 -4.19
N ILE A 66 60.58 46.57 -3.16
CA ILE A 66 60.16 46.51 -1.75
C ILE A 66 59.11 47.58 -1.43
N LYS A 67 59.21 48.78 -2.02
CA LYS A 67 58.20 49.83 -1.80
C LYS A 67 56.80 49.38 -2.20
N TYR A 68 56.63 48.50 -3.20
CA TYR A 68 55.29 48.07 -3.60
C TYR A 68 54.64 47.09 -2.62
N ILE A 69 55.39 46.46 -1.71
CA ILE A 69 54.85 45.51 -0.73
C ILE A 69 53.79 46.18 0.17
N PRO A 70 54.06 47.33 0.84
CA PRO A 70 53.04 48.08 1.57
C PRO A 70 51.84 48.51 0.72
N LEU A 71 52.06 48.91 -0.54
CA LEU A 71 50.97 49.33 -1.43
C LEU A 71 50.03 48.16 -1.74
N ILE A 72 50.60 47.00 -2.09
CA ILE A 72 49.86 45.76 -2.31
C ILE A 72 49.07 45.39 -1.05
N GLY A 73 49.67 45.53 0.14
CA GLY A 73 48.97 45.30 1.40
C GLY A 73 47.77 46.22 1.64
N VAL A 74 47.87 47.51 1.29
CA VAL A 74 46.74 48.45 1.39
C VAL A 74 45.64 48.09 0.39
N VAL A 75 46.01 47.83 -0.87
CA VAL A 75 45.05 47.44 -1.91
C VAL A 75 44.33 46.14 -1.52
N TYR A 76 45.08 45.13 -1.08
CA TYR A 76 44.54 43.86 -0.61
C TYR A 76 43.54 44.04 0.54
N ASN A 77 43.89 44.80 1.59
CA ASN A 77 42.98 45.01 2.72
C ASN A 77 41.71 45.77 2.33
N LEU A 78 41.83 46.77 1.45
CA LEU A 78 40.67 47.52 0.96
C LEU A 78 39.75 46.61 0.13
N SER A 79 40.33 45.83 -0.79
CA SER A 79 39.59 44.86 -1.60
C SER A 79 38.92 43.78 -0.75
N LYS A 80 39.63 43.24 0.25
CA LYS A 80 39.08 42.26 1.21
C LYS A 80 37.86 42.83 1.91
N ARG A 81 37.96 44.06 2.44
CA ARG A 81 36.87 44.72 3.16
C ARG A 81 35.64 44.96 2.29
N MET A 82 35.84 45.54 1.10
CA MET A 82 34.74 45.79 0.15
C MET A 82 34.05 44.49 -0.28
N ALA A 83 34.83 43.42 -0.49
CA ALA A 83 34.27 42.12 -0.85
C ALA A 83 33.55 41.43 0.32
N ALA A 84 34.07 41.56 1.55
CA ALA A 84 33.42 41.05 2.76
C ALA A 84 32.08 41.75 2.99
N GLN A 85 32.04 43.09 2.89
CA GLN A 85 30.79 43.86 3.00
C GLN A 85 29.77 43.46 1.93
N TYR A 86 30.23 43.29 0.67
CA TYR A 86 29.36 42.82 -0.40
C TYR A 86 28.78 41.42 -0.12
N LEU A 87 29.58 40.53 0.47
CA LEU A 87 29.14 39.17 0.80
C LEU A 87 28.19 39.15 1.99
N ASP A 88 28.46 39.97 3.01
CA ASP A 88 27.58 40.20 4.16
C ASP A 88 26.21 40.72 3.71
N ASP A 89 26.17 41.67 2.78
CA ASP A 89 24.94 42.21 2.21
C ASP A 89 24.16 41.17 1.37
N ILE A 90 24.84 40.31 0.60
CA ILE A 90 24.18 39.31 -0.25
C ILE A 90 23.59 38.16 0.55
N TYR A 91 24.32 37.71 1.57
CA TYR A 91 23.95 36.55 2.37
C TYR A 91 23.29 36.92 3.71
N GLU A 92 23.09 38.22 3.96
CA GLU A 92 22.47 38.76 5.17
C GLU A 92 23.09 38.18 6.45
N LEU A 93 24.43 38.15 6.53
CA LEU A 93 25.17 37.45 7.59
C LEU A 93 25.21 38.21 8.92
N ASP A 94 24.93 39.52 8.89
CA ASP A 94 25.05 40.47 10.00
C ASP A 94 26.45 40.46 10.67
N ASN A 95 27.49 40.01 9.94
CA ASN A 95 28.84 39.81 10.45
C ASN A 95 29.91 39.88 9.35
N GLU A 96 30.47 41.08 9.16
CA GLU A 96 31.55 41.37 8.20
C GLU A 96 32.81 40.51 8.44
N ASP A 97 33.12 40.16 9.70
CA ASP A 97 34.31 39.38 10.04
C ASP A 97 34.16 37.92 9.54
N LEU A 98 32.96 37.35 9.64
CA LEU A 98 32.66 36.00 9.13
C LEU A 98 32.80 35.95 7.61
N ALA A 99 32.29 36.96 6.91
CA ALA A 99 32.43 37.09 5.46
C ALA A 99 33.89 37.27 5.03
N ALA A 100 34.65 38.05 5.80
CA ALA A 100 36.08 38.29 5.59
C ALA A 100 36.93 37.01 5.76
N ASP A 101 36.62 36.20 6.77
CA ASP A 101 37.30 34.93 7.03
C ASP A 101 36.99 33.90 5.94
N PHE A 102 35.72 33.80 5.53
CA PHE A 102 35.32 32.97 4.40
C PHE A 102 36.04 33.37 3.10
N LEU A 103 36.18 34.67 2.83
CA LEU A 103 36.87 35.16 1.64
C LEU A 103 38.36 34.79 1.62
N GLU A 104 39.02 34.83 2.79
CA GLU A 104 40.40 34.33 2.90
C GLU A 104 40.48 32.82 2.69
N GLU A 105 39.51 32.07 3.20
CA GLU A 105 39.43 30.62 3.01
C GLU A 105 39.28 30.25 1.53
N VAL A 106 38.37 30.90 0.80
CA VAL A 106 38.18 30.68 -0.65
C VAL A 106 39.42 31.09 -1.45
N THR A 107 40.07 32.19 -1.07
CA THR A 107 41.18 32.78 -1.86
C THR A 107 42.48 32.01 -1.68
N PHE A 108 42.77 31.54 -0.46
CA PHE A 108 44.06 30.93 -0.13
C PHE A 108 43.98 29.46 0.32
N GLY A 109 42.79 28.93 0.59
CA GLY A 109 42.60 27.52 0.93
C GLY A 109 43.06 27.14 2.34
N TYR A 110 43.19 28.10 3.27
CA TYR A 110 43.63 27.85 4.66
C TYR A 110 42.52 27.38 5.61
N GLY A 111 41.38 26.98 5.04
CA GLY A 111 40.19 26.58 5.76
C GLY A 111 40.35 25.46 6.77
N HIS A 112 39.93 25.72 8.00
CA HIS A 112 39.88 24.72 9.07
C HIS A 112 38.46 24.46 9.55
N GLU A 113 37.48 25.13 8.95
CA GLU A 113 36.11 25.04 9.42
C GLU A 113 35.57 23.63 9.20
N LYS A 114 35.04 23.07 10.28
CA LYS A 114 34.59 21.69 10.33
C LYS A 114 33.24 21.61 11.02
N ILE A 115 32.21 21.28 10.26
CA ILE A 115 30.89 20.99 10.80
C ILE A 115 30.74 19.48 11.03
N THR A 116 29.95 19.11 12.03
CA THR A 116 29.66 17.69 12.31
C THR A 116 28.16 17.42 12.29
N ILE A 117 27.73 16.47 11.49
CA ILE A 117 26.34 16.04 11.38
C ILE A 117 26.08 14.90 12.35
N LYS A 118 25.08 15.06 13.23
CA LYS A 118 24.71 14.06 14.25
C LYS A 118 23.20 14.00 14.43
N GLU A 119 22.65 12.80 14.64
CA GLU A 119 21.24 12.59 15.00
C GLU A 119 20.24 13.26 14.02
N GLY A 120 20.55 13.24 12.73
CA GLY A 120 19.73 13.84 11.68
C GLY A 120 19.78 15.37 11.63
N LYS A 121 20.66 16.03 12.40
CA LYS A 121 20.71 17.50 12.52
C LYS A 121 22.14 18.04 12.53
N ILE A 122 22.23 19.35 12.33
CA ILE A 122 23.44 20.13 12.53
C ILE A 122 23.33 20.78 13.92
N PRO A 123 24.37 20.74 14.77
CA PRO A 123 24.35 21.43 16.05
C PRO A 123 24.18 22.95 15.85
N GLU A 124 23.39 23.62 16.70
CA GLU A 124 23.13 25.07 16.62
C GLU A 124 24.41 25.94 16.55
N LYS A 125 25.49 25.48 17.17
CA LYS A 125 26.80 26.14 17.12
C LYS A 125 27.43 26.11 15.73
N ASP A 126 27.21 25.04 14.98
CA ASP A 126 27.77 24.79 13.65
C ASP A 126 26.87 25.40 12.56
N GLU A 127 25.59 25.69 12.86
CA GLU A 127 24.67 26.38 11.94
C GLU A 127 25.05 27.84 11.66
N LYS A 128 25.81 28.46 12.57
CA LYS A 128 26.38 29.81 12.39
C LYS A 128 27.65 29.82 11.55
N SER A 129 28.11 28.66 11.11
CA SER A 129 29.32 28.53 10.30
C SER A 129 29.11 29.13 8.90
N PRO A 130 30.12 29.78 8.30
CA PRO A 130 30.14 30.13 6.88
C PRO A 130 29.78 28.96 5.96
N ILE A 131 30.15 27.72 6.33
CA ILE A 131 29.84 26.51 5.55
C ILE A 131 28.33 26.33 5.36
N ILE A 132 27.54 26.71 6.36
CA ILE A 132 26.09 26.58 6.35
C ILE A 132 25.43 27.82 5.76
N LEU A 133 25.92 29.01 6.10
CA LEU A 133 25.30 30.27 5.69
C LEU A 133 25.59 30.61 4.21
N ILE A 134 26.80 30.32 3.74
CA ILE A 134 27.29 30.71 2.41
C ILE A 134 27.50 29.46 1.54
N GLY A 135 28.03 28.39 2.14
CA GLY A 135 28.46 27.16 1.46
C GLY A 135 29.96 26.92 1.64
N GLY A 136 30.50 25.94 0.94
CA GLY A 136 31.92 25.63 0.99
C GLY A 136 32.82 26.72 0.38
N PRO A 137 34.14 26.61 0.54
CA PRO A 137 34.89 25.43 0.96
C PRO A 137 34.82 25.16 2.46
N GLY A 138 35.08 23.91 2.86
CA GLY A 138 35.07 23.50 4.27
C GLY A 138 35.15 21.99 4.45
N LYS A 139 35.04 21.51 5.70
CA LYS A 139 35.02 20.07 6.00
C LYS A 139 33.74 19.63 6.71
N ILE A 140 33.15 18.54 6.25
CA ILE A 140 31.95 17.95 6.87
C ILE A 140 32.29 16.57 7.42
N GLN A 141 32.07 16.37 8.71
CA GLN A 141 32.11 15.04 9.31
C GLN A 141 30.69 14.51 9.48
N VAL A 142 30.40 13.41 8.81
CA VAL A 142 29.13 12.69 8.96
C VAL A 142 29.33 11.56 9.97
N ASN A 143 28.45 11.48 10.97
CA ASN A 143 28.39 10.35 11.89
C ASN A 143 27.73 9.12 11.24
N LEU A 144 28.07 7.92 11.74
CA LEU A 144 27.64 6.60 11.23
C LEU A 144 26.13 6.43 11.02
N ASP A 145 25.31 7.20 11.73
CA ASP A 145 23.85 7.10 11.69
C ASP A 145 23.19 8.08 10.72
N ASN A 146 23.95 8.88 9.97
CA ASN A 146 23.39 9.90 9.09
C ASN A 146 23.95 9.83 7.69
N VAL A 147 23.14 10.33 6.76
CA VAL A 147 23.56 10.69 5.41
C VAL A 147 23.04 12.09 5.13
N ALA A 148 23.76 12.87 4.33
CA ALA A 148 23.30 14.19 3.92
C ALA A 148 23.40 14.38 2.42
N LEU A 149 22.53 15.23 1.87
CA LEU A 149 22.57 15.62 0.48
C LEU A 149 23.25 16.99 0.34
N LEU A 150 24.33 17.03 -0.41
CA LEU A 150 24.94 18.23 -0.90
C LEU A 150 24.35 18.62 -2.25
N GLU A 151 24.27 19.92 -2.49
CA GLU A 151 23.94 20.51 -3.76
C GLU A 151 25.15 21.31 -4.24
N LYS A 152 25.61 20.99 -5.45
CA LYS A 152 26.65 21.75 -6.15
C LYS A 152 26.08 23.03 -6.74
N VAL A 153 26.97 23.91 -7.17
CA VAL A 153 26.60 25.21 -7.79
C VAL A 153 25.81 25.04 -9.08
N ASP A 154 26.02 23.94 -9.80
CA ASP A 154 25.25 23.55 -10.99
C ASP A 154 23.90 22.90 -10.67
N GLY A 155 23.59 22.68 -9.39
CA GLY A 155 22.40 22.00 -8.92
C GLY A 155 22.51 20.47 -8.91
N GLU A 156 23.66 19.89 -9.24
CA GLU A 156 23.85 18.45 -9.17
C GLU A 156 23.86 17.97 -7.70
N PRO A 157 23.05 16.95 -7.36
CA PRO A 157 23.05 16.38 -6.02
C PRO A 157 24.24 15.43 -5.79
N GLU A 158 24.89 15.56 -4.64
CA GLU A 158 25.93 14.64 -4.17
C GLU A 158 25.59 14.12 -2.77
N VAL A 159 25.59 12.81 -2.59
CA VAL A 159 25.25 12.18 -1.31
C VAL A 159 26.52 11.98 -0.49
N ILE A 160 26.58 12.56 0.71
CA ILE A 160 27.69 12.39 1.65
C ILE A 160 27.31 11.45 2.78
N PHE A 161 28.22 10.52 3.07
CA PHE A 161 27.99 9.41 3.97
C PHE A 161 29.10 9.27 5.03
N PRO A 162 28.91 8.44 6.06
CA PRO A 162 29.87 8.30 7.13
C PRO A 162 31.22 7.76 6.63
N ARG A 163 32.32 8.39 7.03
CA ARG A 163 33.67 7.91 6.73
C ARG A 163 34.71 8.45 7.71
N ASN A 164 35.83 7.75 7.84
CA ASN A 164 36.91 8.11 8.77
C ASN A 164 37.56 9.48 8.48
N LYS A 165 37.61 9.89 7.21
CA LYS A 165 38.15 11.19 6.79
C LYS A 165 37.01 12.16 6.48
N PRO A 166 36.98 13.40 6.99
CA PRO A 166 35.94 14.36 6.65
C PRO A 166 35.74 14.55 5.13
N TRP A 167 34.51 14.82 4.72
CA TRP A 167 34.18 15.32 3.38
C TRP A 167 34.76 16.70 3.19
N THR A 168 35.47 16.91 2.08
CA THR A 168 35.96 18.24 1.69
C THR A 168 34.93 18.84 0.76
N LEU A 169 34.31 19.92 1.20
CA LEU A 169 33.30 20.64 0.46
C LEU A 169 33.99 21.52 -0.59
N GLY A 170 33.51 21.43 -1.83
CA GLY A 170 33.92 22.30 -2.92
C GLY A 170 33.49 23.75 -2.70
N ARG A 171 33.92 24.64 -3.59
CA ARG A 171 33.55 26.06 -3.52
C ARG A 171 32.05 26.21 -3.74
N PHE A 172 31.36 26.85 -2.81
CA PHE A 172 29.92 27.10 -2.81
C PHE A 172 29.03 25.85 -2.90
N GLU A 173 29.58 24.65 -2.66
CA GLU A 173 28.75 23.47 -2.42
C GLU A 173 28.10 23.62 -1.05
N ARG A 174 26.83 23.23 -0.92
CA ARG A 174 26.09 23.42 0.33
C ARG A 174 25.26 22.21 0.67
N ILE A 175 25.00 22.00 1.95
CA ILE A 175 23.97 21.03 2.36
C ILE A 175 22.63 21.59 1.90
N ARG A 176 21.85 20.78 1.20
CA ARG A 176 20.55 21.21 0.70
C ARG A 176 19.65 21.56 1.87
N GLU A 177 19.14 22.78 1.87
CA GLU A 177 18.10 23.22 2.80
C GLU A 177 16.72 22.87 2.22
N ILE A 178 15.85 22.37 3.07
CA ILE A 178 14.51 21.90 2.68
C ILE A 178 13.41 22.49 3.59
N GLY A 179 13.78 23.06 4.74
CA GLY A 179 12.85 23.68 5.67
C GLY A 179 12.26 25.00 5.15
N LYS A 180 11.20 25.46 5.84
CA LYS A 180 10.58 26.78 5.62
C LYS A 180 11.15 27.89 6.50
N SER A 181 11.98 27.54 7.49
CA SER A 181 12.43 28.43 8.54
C SER A 181 13.92 28.70 8.41
N ASP A 182 14.30 29.97 8.28
CA ASP A 182 15.69 30.40 8.12
C ASP A 182 16.35 30.74 9.48
N GLU A 183 15.64 30.56 10.59
CA GLU A 183 16.13 30.84 11.94
C GLU A 183 17.08 29.73 12.45
N VAL A 184 18.20 30.13 13.06
CA VAL A 184 19.15 29.21 13.71
C VAL A 184 18.43 28.34 14.75
N GLY A 185 18.65 27.04 14.70
CA GLY A 185 18.02 25.99 15.51
C GLY A 185 16.70 25.46 14.96
N LYS A 186 16.14 26.11 13.92
CA LYS A 186 14.90 25.69 13.25
C LYS A 186 15.08 25.34 11.78
N ARG A 187 16.28 25.54 11.22
CA ARG A 187 16.60 25.16 9.84
C ARG A 187 16.53 23.64 9.67
N GLU A 188 15.95 23.22 8.56
CA GLU A 188 15.84 21.80 8.22
C GLU A 188 16.67 21.53 6.98
N TYR A 189 17.65 20.65 7.16
CA TYR A 189 18.58 20.26 6.13
C TYR A 189 18.20 18.89 5.56
N ALA A 190 18.70 18.61 4.36
CA ALA A 190 18.62 17.32 3.70
C ALA A 190 19.52 16.27 4.37
N ILE A 191 19.30 16.05 5.66
CA ILE A 191 20.02 15.11 6.50
C ILE A 191 19.05 14.03 6.91
N ILE A 192 19.37 12.79 6.58
CA ILE A 192 18.53 11.64 6.81
C ILE A 192 19.21 10.77 7.86
N ASN A 193 18.45 10.43 8.89
CA ASN A 193 18.86 9.44 9.88
C ASN A 193 18.64 8.03 9.29
N LEU A 194 19.70 7.23 9.25
CA LEU A 194 19.72 5.89 8.66
C LEU A 194 19.12 4.82 9.59
N ARG A 195 18.91 5.14 10.87
CA ARG A 195 18.28 4.25 11.85
C ARG A 195 16.80 4.06 11.55
N ASP A 196 16.25 2.97 12.05
CA ASP A 196 14.82 2.71 12.00
C ASP A 196 14.09 3.81 12.77
N GLN A 197 13.11 4.40 12.09
CA GLN A 197 12.28 5.47 12.61
C GLN A 197 10.95 4.90 13.06
N PHE A 198 10.40 5.48 14.13
CA PHE A 198 9.13 5.05 14.69
C PHE A 198 8.14 6.22 14.73
N ILE A 199 7.00 6.03 14.09
CA ILE A 199 5.86 6.94 14.16
C ILE A 199 4.76 6.30 14.97
N SER A 200 4.12 7.07 15.85
CA SER A 200 2.94 6.62 16.57
C SER A 200 1.88 7.71 16.66
N GLY A 201 0.63 7.30 16.86
CA GLY A 201 -0.48 8.21 17.10
C GLY A 201 -1.07 8.84 15.84
N LEU A 202 -0.78 8.28 14.65
CA LEU A 202 -1.47 8.72 13.44
C LEU A 202 -2.96 8.36 13.51
N SER A 203 -3.79 9.22 12.93
CA SER A 203 -5.24 9.03 12.85
C SER A 203 -5.77 9.40 11.47
N VAL A 204 -6.66 8.58 10.92
CA VAL A 204 -7.27 8.80 9.59
C VAL A 204 -8.78 8.77 9.73
N LYS A 205 -9.45 9.82 9.24
CA LYS A 205 -10.92 9.88 9.16
C LYS A 205 -11.34 9.67 7.71
N SER A 206 -12.14 8.65 7.44
CA SER A 206 -12.67 8.42 6.10
C SER A 206 -14.08 7.78 6.13
N ARG A 207 -14.63 7.47 4.97
CA ARG A 207 -15.93 6.80 4.81
C ARG A 207 -15.76 5.47 4.12
N THR A 208 -16.42 4.45 4.67
CA THR A 208 -16.48 3.13 4.05
C THR A 208 -17.24 3.16 2.74
N LYS A 209 -17.14 2.08 1.95
CA LYS A 209 -17.93 1.87 0.73
C LYS A 209 -19.44 2.01 0.94
N ASP A 210 -19.91 1.69 2.16
CA ASP A 210 -21.32 1.82 2.56
C ASP A 210 -21.70 3.25 3.00
N GLY A 211 -20.77 4.20 2.91
CA GLY A 211 -20.95 5.60 3.30
C GLY A 211 -20.82 5.88 4.79
N ILE A 212 -20.41 4.90 5.60
CA ILE A 212 -20.31 5.03 7.06
C ILE A 212 -18.98 5.68 7.42
N ARG A 213 -19.02 6.75 8.21
CA ARG A 213 -17.82 7.43 8.71
C ARG A 213 -17.14 6.57 9.77
N ILE A 214 -15.84 6.33 9.59
CA ILE A 214 -15.00 5.65 10.57
C ILE A 214 -13.68 6.39 10.72
N GLU A 215 -13.04 6.19 11.87
CA GLU A 215 -11.74 6.76 12.17
C GLU A 215 -10.77 5.65 12.59
N ALA A 216 -9.64 5.53 11.92
CA ALA A 216 -8.52 4.72 12.40
C ALA A 216 -7.70 5.56 13.37
N GLN A 217 -7.44 5.07 14.59
CA GLN A 217 -6.62 5.76 15.59
C GLN A 217 -5.52 4.87 16.14
N GLY A 218 -4.41 5.51 16.53
CA GLY A 218 -3.30 4.83 17.17
C GLY A 218 -2.47 4.00 16.19
N ILE A 219 -2.43 4.42 14.93
CA ILE A 219 -1.61 3.78 13.92
C ILE A 219 -0.13 3.98 14.30
N LYS A 220 0.66 2.90 14.20
CA LYS A 220 2.09 2.87 14.49
C LYS A 220 2.84 2.30 13.30
N VAL A 221 4.00 2.86 13.02
CA VAL A 221 4.80 2.49 11.85
C VAL A 221 6.27 2.49 12.21
N ILE A 222 6.98 1.43 11.81
CA ILE A 222 8.43 1.36 11.80
C ILE A 222 8.88 1.33 10.35
N PHE A 223 9.83 2.18 10.00
CA PHE A 223 10.33 2.34 8.64
C PHE A 223 11.78 2.79 8.66
N SER A 224 12.46 2.60 7.54
CA SER A 224 13.82 3.04 7.30
C SER A 224 13.95 3.64 5.90
N ILE A 225 15.11 4.22 5.61
CA ILE A 225 15.50 4.45 4.22
C ILE A 225 15.62 3.10 3.48
N LEU A 226 15.35 3.11 2.18
CA LEU A 226 15.52 1.94 1.33
C LEU A 226 16.97 1.45 1.37
N ARG A 227 17.17 0.22 1.84
CA ARG A 227 18.50 -0.41 1.95
C ARG A 227 18.87 -1.10 0.64
N LYS A 228 20.15 -1.04 0.23
CA LYS A 228 20.59 -1.83 -0.93
C LYS A 228 20.50 -3.32 -0.58
N PRO A 229 19.99 -4.18 -1.48
CA PRO A 229 20.06 -5.61 -1.28
C PRO A 229 21.53 -6.01 -1.18
N ASN A 230 21.84 -6.86 -0.19
CA ASN A 230 23.20 -7.28 0.15
C ASN A 230 23.78 -8.12 -1.01
N ILE A 231 24.33 -7.45 -2.02
CA ILE A 231 25.03 -8.06 -3.15
C ILE A 231 26.51 -7.98 -2.80
N GLU A 232 27.09 -9.14 -2.51
CA GLU A 232 28.50 -9.37 -2.17
C GLU A 232 29.47 -8.60 -3.11
N SER A 233 29.97 -7.44 -2.70
CA SER A 233 31.27 -6.86 -3.11
C SER A 233 31.42 -5.42 -2.57
N ASP A 234 32.57 -5.14 -1.95
CA ASP A 234 32.99 -3.85 -1.33
C ASP A 234 32.35 -3.47 0.02
N HIS A 235 32.44 -4.38 0.99
CA HIS A 235 32.25 -4.02 2.40
C HIS A 235 33.48 -3.26 2.92
N ASP A 236 33.38 -1.95 3.12
CA ASP A 236 34.13 -1.29 4.18
C ASP A 236 33.50 -1.73 5.50
N GLU A 237 34.22 -2.49 6.33
CA GLU A 237 33.82 -3.05 7.64
C GLU A 237 33.25 -2.03 8.65
N ASN A 238 33.21 -0.74 8.30
CA ASN A 238 32.75 0.36 9.15
C ASN A 238 31.34 0.90 8.83
N ASP A 239 30.68 0.46 7.74
CA ASP A 239 29.34 0.96 7.40
C ASP A 239 28.23 0.10 8.04
N ALA A 240 27.74 0.56 9.20
CA ALA A 240 26.69 -0.11 9.95
C ALA A 240 25.31 -0.10 9.26
N TYR A 241 25.06 0.86 8.35
CA TYR A 241 23.79 1.03 7.65
C TYR A 241 24.02 1.13 6.15
N ILE A 242 23.59 0.11 5.40
CA ILE A 242 23.64 0.10 3.94
C ILE A 242 22.40 0.79 3.39
N PHE A 243 22.56 1.78 2.52
CA PHE A 243 21.45 2.53 1.91
C PHE A 243 21.68 2.76 0.41
N ASP A 244 20.61 3.03 -0.32
CA ASP A 244 20.70 3.47 -1.72
C ASP A 244 20.82 5.00 -1.83
N GLU A 245 21.85 5.49 -2.51
CA GLU A 245 22.03 6.92 -2.76
C GLU A 245 20.85 7.52 -3.54
N LYS A 246 20.27 6.74 -4.46
CA LYS A 246 19.07 7.16 -5.19
C LYS A 246 17.86 7.31 -4.27
N ALA A 247 17.80 6.53 -3.20
CA ALA A 247 16.74 6.65 -2.20
C ALA A 247 16.86 7.97 -1.42
N VAL A 248 18.08 8.39 -1.07
CA VAL A 248 18.34 9.71 -0.45
C VAL A 248 17.86 10.82 -1.37
N GLN A 249 18.24 10.77 -2.65
CA GLN A 249 17.82 11.77 -3.63
C GLN A 249 16.29 11.77 -3.81
N ALA A 250 15.67 10.61 -3.98
CA ALA A 250 14.22 10.49 -4.14
C ALA A 250 13.47 11.05 -2.93
N LEU A 251 13.95 10.79 -1.73
CA LEU A 251 13.33 11.25 -0.49
C LEU A 251 13.43 12.77 -0.32
N VAL A 252 14.50 13.40 -0.82
CA VAL A 252 14.67 14.86 -0.79
C VAL A 252 13.88 15.55 -1.91
N TYR A 253 13.90 15.02 -3.14
CA TYR A 253 13.30 15.69 -4.31
C TYR A 253 11.86 15.30 -4.62
N ASN A 254 11.41 14.09 -4.28
CA ASN A 254 10.05 13.61 -4.55
C ASN A 254 9.10 13.85 -3.38
N GLN A 255 9.37 14.87 -2.57
CA GLN A 255 8.50 15.24 -1.46
C GLN A 255 7.14 15.70 -1.98
N THR A 256 6.08 15.28 -1.31
CA THR A 256 4.75 15.75 -1.68
C THR A 256 4.60 17.18 -1.19
N ILE A 257 4.41 18.14 -2.11
CA ILE A 257 4.14 19.54 -1.79
C ILE A 257 2.71 19.61 -1.21
N GLY A 258 2.58 19.28 0.07
CA GLY A 258 1.32 19.30 0.79
C GLY A 258 1.04 20.68 1.36
N THR A 259 -0.10 21.27 1.00
CA THR A 259 -0.69 22.49 1.57
C THR A 259 -1.28 22.30 2.97
N LEU A 260 -0.97 21.19 3.65
CA LEU A 260 -1.60 20.81 4.92
C LEU A 260 -0.62 21.03 6.08
N GLU A 261 -0.66 22.22 6.67
CA GLU A 261 0.05 22.63 7.89
C GLU A 261 -0.30 21.81 9.16
N GLN A 262 -1.00 20.68 9.04
CA GLN A 262 -1.70 20.01 10.15
C GLN A 262 -1.20 18.61 10.49
N TRP A 263 -0.18 18.07 9.82
CA TRP A 263 0.24 16.67 9.98
C TRP A 263 1.61 16.49 10.62
N SER A 264 2.15 17.48 11.33
CA SER A 264 3.37 17.33 12.11
C SER A 264 3.10 16.37 13.29
N ALA A 265 3.26 15.08 13.04
CA ALA A 265 3.23 14.07 14.09
C ALA A 265 4.40 14.34 15.06
N PRO A 266 4.13 14.41 16.38
CA PRO A 266 5.17 14.74 17.35
C PRO A 266 6.29 13.69 17.32
N GLY A 267 7.53 14.15 17.15
CA GLY A 267 8.73 13.31 17.19
C GLY A 267 9.24 12.80 15.85
N VAL A 268 8.62 13.22 14.73
CA VAL A 268 9.07 12.85 13.39
C VAL A 268 9.85 14.02 12.80
N PRO A 269 11.18 13.91 12.63
CA PRO A 269 11.90 14.96 11.94
C PRO A 269 11.49 14.98 10.46
N PHE A 270 11.39 16.18 9.91
CA PHE A 270 11.43 16.40 8.47
C PHE A 270 12.62 15.61 7.88
N PRO A 271 12.50 14.92 6.73
CA PRO A 271 11.45 14.97 5.70
C PRO A 271 10.41 13.83 5.76
N TRP A 272 10.38 13.04 6.84
CA TRP A 272 9.52 11.86 6.90
C TRP A 272 8.03 12.23 6.97
N ASP A 273 7.72 13.34 7.64
CA ASP A 273 6.38 13.91 7.75
C ASP A 273 5.72 14.26 6.40
N THR A 274 6.51 14.64 5.38
CA THR A 274 6.00 15.01 4.04
C THR A 274 6.00 13.85 3.04
N THR A 275 6.57 12.70 3.41
CA THR A 275 6.73 11.54 2.53
C THR A 275 5.96 10.32 3.03
N ILE A 276 6.33 9.78 4.20
CA ILE A 276 5.75 8.53 4.69
C ILE A 276 4.34 8.72 5.25
N VAL A 277 4.10 9.82 5.97
CA VAL A 277 2.80 10.07 6.59
C VAL A 277 1.71 10.17 5.51
N PRO A 278 1.81 11.02 4.48
CA PRO A 278 0.81 11.07 3.40
C PRO A 278 0.65 9.74 2.67
N LEU A 279 1.75 9.02 2.41
CA LEU A 279 1.70 7.70 1.76
C LEU A 279 0.83 6.72 2.53
N ILE A 280 1.08 6.57 3.84
CA ILE A 280 0.36 5.63 4.70
C ILE A 280 -1.09 6.08 4.90
N LEU A 281 -1.32 7.38 5.12
CA LEU A 281 -2.65 7.92 5.28
C LEU A 281 -3.50 7.67 4.02
N SER A 282 -2.93 7.88 2.82
CA SER A 282 -3.61 7.65 1.55
C SER A 282 -3.94 6.18 1.31
N GLU A 283 -3.06 5.26 1.71
CA GLU A 283 -3.29 3.82 1.58
C GLU A 283 -4.36 3.35 2.59
N ILE A 284 -4.35 3.85 3.82
CA ILE A 284 -5.41 3.58 4.81
C ILE A 284 -6.74 4.15 4.33
N GLU A 285 -6.76 5.36 3.77
CA GLU A 285 -7.97 5.96 3.20
C GLU A 285 -8.52 5.14 2.02
N SER A 286 -7.66 4.70 1.11
CA SER A 286 -8.01 3.78 0.01
C SER A 286 -8.58 2.46 0.54
N LEU A 287 -8.00 1.93 1.63
CA LEU A 287 -8.47 0.71 2.27
C LEU A 287 -9.86 0.91 2.89
N ILE A 288 -10.08 2.02 3.60
CA ILE A 288 -11.38 2.34 4.19
C ILE A 288 -12.45 2.49 3.09
N THR A 289 -12.16 3.27 2.04
CA THR A 289 -13.12 3.61 0.98
C THR A 289 -13.47 2.42 0.08
N SER A 290 -12.54 1.49 -0.13
CA SER A 290 -12.77 0.31 -0.97
C SER A 290 -13.59 -0.80 -0.30
N ARG A 291 -13.79 -0.74 1.03
CA ARG A 291 -14.35 -1.83 1.83
C ARG A 291 -15.64 -1.47 2.55
N THR A 292 -16.48 -2.47 2.81
CA THR A 292 -17.70 -2.33 3.61
C THR A 292 -17.38 -2.27 5.10
N LEU A 293 -18.27 -1.70 5.92
CA LEU A 293 -18.02 -1.63 7.37
C LEU A 293 -17.91 -3.02 8.00
N SER A 294 -18.70 -3.97 7.51
CA SER A 294 -18.68 -5.35 8.00
C SER A 294 -17.35 -6.03 7.73
N GLU A 295 -16.73 -5.77 6.57
CA GLU A 295 -15.40 -6.28 6.24
C GLU A 295 -14.31 -5.70 7.16
N ILE A 296 -14.44 -4.42 7.55
CA ILE A 296 -13.47 -3.75 8.42
C ILE A 296 -13.66 -4.15 9.89
N LEU A 297 -14.89 -4.12 10.43
CA LEU A 297 -15.17 -4.38 11.85
C LEU A 297 -15.11 -5.84 12.26
N ALA A 298 -15.32 -6.78 11.33
CA ALA A 298 -15.15 -8.21 11.61
C ALA A 298 -13.69 -8.61 11.92
N THR A 299 -12.74 -7.66 11.87
CA THR A 299 -11.40 -7.82 12.45
C THR A 299 -11.35 -7.73 13.97
N ILE A 300 -12.49 -7.53 14.64
CA ILE A 300 -12.58 -7.56 16.11
C ILE A 300 -12.89 -9.00 16.55
N SER A 301 -11.84 -9.64 17.11
CA SER A 301 -11.85 -10.85 17.94
C SER A 301 -12.27 -12.19 17.32
N GLN A 302 -11.28 -13.00 16.91
CA GLN A 302 -11.43 -14.45 16.65
C GLN A 302 -12.10 -15.21 17.82
N ARG A 303 -11.96 -14.70 19.05
CA ARG A 303 -12.54 -15.28 20.26
C ARG A 303 -14.08 -15.24 20.27
N GLU A 304 -14.71 -14.24 19.64
CA GLU A 304 -16.17 -14.18 19.52
C GLU A 304 -16.70 -15.15 18.46
N MET A 305 -15.92 -15.42 17.40
CA MET A 305 -16.21 -16.47 16.42
C MET A 305 -16.09 -17.87 17.02
N ASP A 306 -15.03 -18.11 17.80
CA ASP A 306 -14.87 -19.39 18.49
C ASP A 306 -16.03 -19.63 19.45
N GLN A 307 -16.43 -18.60 20.21
CA GLN A 307 -17.58 -18.65 21.12
C GLN A 307 -18.90 -18.94 20.41
N THR A 308 -19.15 -18.34 19.25
CA THR A 308 -20.38 -18.61 18.46
C THR A 308 -20.36 -19.99 17.85
N SER A 309 -19.21 -20.49 17.40
CA SER A 309 -19.08 -21.88 16.91
C SER A 309 -19.35 -22.90 18.04
N THR A 310 -18.83 -22.66 19.24
CA THR A 310 -19.12 -23.51 20.42
C THR A 310 -20.57 -23.41 20.87
N ASN A 311 -21.18 -22.23 20.79
CA ASN A 311 -22.61 -22.06 21.12
C ASN A 311 -23.50 -22.78 20.10
N ASP A 312 -23.18 -22.72 18.81
CA ASP A 312 -23.95 -23.44 17.79
C ASP A 312 -23.76 -24.97 17.91
N GLN A 313 -22.56 -25.45 18.28
CA GLN A 313 -22.31 -26.87 18.58
C GLN A 313 -23.07 -27.35 19.83
N THR A 314 -23.09 -26.55 20.90
CA THR A 314 -23.83 -26.90 22.13
C THR A 314 -25.34 -26.85 21.91
N ILE A 315 -25.85 -25.91 21.13
CA ILE A 315 -27.27 -25.88 20.73
C ILE A 315 -27.62 -27.09 19.86
N ALA A 316 -26.72 -27.51 18.95
CA ALA A 316 -26.90 -28.71 18.15
C ALA A 316 -26.93 -29.97 19.03
N GLN A 317 -26.03 -30.07 20.02
CA GLN A 317 -26.00 -31.17 21.00
C GLN A 317 -27.27 -31.20 21.86
N MET A 318 -27.68 -30.06 22.44
CA MET A 318 -28.93 -29.97 23.21
C MET A 318 -30.16 -30.36 22.39
N ARG A 319 -30.21 -30.03 21.09
CA ARG A 319 -31.31 -30.42 20.21
C ARG A 319 -31.34 -31.94 19.96
N VAL A 320 -30.17 -32.58 19.84
CA VAL A 320 -30.06 -34.04 19.72
C VAL A 320 -30.51 -34.73 21.02
N GLU A 321 -30.13 -34.18 22.17
CA GLU A 321 -30.51 -34.71 23.49
C GLU A 321 -32.01 -34.57 23.80
N MET A 322 -32.60 -33.40 23.50
CA MET A 322 -34.02 -33.15 23.81
C MET A 322 -35.00 -33.81 22.84
N THR A 323 -34.62 -34.01 21.57
CA THR A 323 -35.59 -34.43 20.54
C THR A 323 -35.45 -35.90 20.13
N ARG A 324 -34.34 -36.59 20.48
CA ARG A 324 -33.98 -37.97 20.03
C ARG A 324 -34.09 -38.25 18.51
N ALA A 325 -34.45 -37.26 17.71
CA ALA A 325 -34.44 -37.32 16.27
C ALA A 325 -33.00 -37.09 15.80
N GLN A 326 -32.39 -38.09 15.17
CA GLN A 326 -31.16 -37.86 14.43
C GLN A 326 -31.42 -36.77 13.38
N PRO A 327 -30.52 -35.78 13.25
CA PRO A 327 -30.60 -34.86 12.13
C PRO A 327 -30.46 -35.67 10.85
N SER A 328 -31.49 -35.65 9.98
CA SER A 328 -31.39 -36.26 8.65
C SER A 328 -30.12 -35.73 7.95
N PRO A 329 -29.29 -36.62 7.35
CA PRO A 329 -28.07 -36.23 6.65
C PRO A 329 -28.33 -35.35 5.40
N THR A 330 -29.58 -35.15 5.01
CA THR A 330 -29.98 -34.33 3.87
C THR A 330 -29.99 -32.81 4.14
N SER A 331 -29.61 -32.35 5.32
CA SER A 331 -29.46 -30.90 5.61
C SER A 331 -28.03 -30.38 5.55
N ALA A 332 -27.04 -31.25 5.34
CA ALA A 332 -25.66 -30.85 5.09
C ALA A 332 -25.45 -30.45 3.62
N LYS A 333 -26.05 -29.35 3.17
CA LYS A 333 -25.63 -28.68 1.93
C LYS A 333 -25.92 -27.20 1.97
N LYS A 334 -24.81 -26.44 2.05
CA LYS A 334 -24.67 -24.98 2.05
C LYS A 334 -25.29 -24.28 3.27
N GLU A 335 -24.58 -24.41 4.39
CA GLU A 335 -24.40 -23.27 5.28
C GLU A 335 -24.03 -22.05 4.43
N ALA A 336 -24.66 -20.91 4.71
CA ALA A 336 -24.32 -19.64 4.07
C ALA A 336 -22.81 -19.50 4.13
N ALA A 337 -22.15 -19.26 2.99
CA ALA A 337 -20.72 -19.01 3.00
C ALA A 337 -20.50 -17.89 4.05
N PRO A 338 -19.66 -18.12 5.08
CA PRO A 338 -19.33 -17.06 6.01
C PRO A 338 -18.91 -15.84 5.18
N PRO A 339 -19.29 -14.60 5.58
CA PRO A 339 -18.84 -13.41 4.90
C PRO A 339 -17.34 -13.53 4.59
N LYS A 340 -16.91 -13.04 3.43
CA LYS A 340 -15.50 -13.14 3.04
C LYS A 340 -14.69 -12.20 3.93
N PHE A 341 -14.35 -12.68 5.12
CA PHE A 341 -13.68 -11.91 6.16
C PHE A 341 -12.21 -11.71 5.81
N GLU A 342 -11.70 -10.54 6.13
CA GLU A 342 -10.28 -10.24 6.04
C GLU A 342 -9.75 -10.10 7.46
N SER A 343 -8.79 -10.95 7.83
CA SER A 343 -8.13 -10.85 9.14
C SER A 343 -7.27 -9.58 9.20
N ARG A 344 -6.98 -9.09 10.41
CA ARG A 344 -6.02 -7.97 10.59
C ARG A 344 -4.70 -8.24 9.87
N SER A 345 -4.21 -9.48 9.95
CA SER A 345 -3.00 -9.92 9.23
C SER A 345 -3.10 -9.72 7.72
N LYS A 346 -4.29 -9.89 7.13
CA LYS A 346 -4.53 -9.68 5.71
C LYS A 346 -4.54 -8.19 5.34
N ILE A 347 -5.10 -7.34 6.20
CA ILE A 347 -5.06 -5.89 6.03
C ILE A 347 -3.61 -5.38 6.16
N THR A 348 -2.87 -5.83 7.17
CA THR A 348 -1.44 -5.55 7.32
C THR A 348 -0.63 -6.05 6.11
N SER A 349 -0.96 -7.22 5.55
CA SER A 349 -0.27 -7.74 4.36
C SER A 349 -0.45 -6.88 3.10
N GLN A 350 -1.48 -6.03 3.03
CA GLN A 350 -1.66 -5.10 1.91
C GLN A 350 -0.59 -4.01 1.88
N PHE A 351 -0.10 -3.58 3.04
CA PHE A 351 1.06 -2.69 3.16
C PHE A 351 2.39 -3.36 2.80
N PHE A 352 2.38 -4.67 2.55
CA PHE A 352 3.51 -5.43 2.00
C PHE A 352 3.21 -5.97 0.60
N SER A 353 2.18 -5.43 -0.06
CA SER A 353 1.90 -5.75 -1.46
C SER A 353 2.98 -5.18 -2.38
N PRO A 354 3.33 -5.86 -3.48
CA PRO A 354 4.42 -5.43 -4.37
C PRO A 354 4.17 -4.04 -4.97
N GLU A 355 2.91 -3.65 -5.17
CA GLU A 355 2.53 -2.33 -5.68
C GLU A 355 2.79 -1.22 -4.66
N PHE A 356 2.47 -1.47 -3.38
CA PHE A 356 2.71 -0.49 -2.32
C PHE A 356 4.21 -0.41 -1.99
N THR A 357 4.91 -1.55 -1.91
CA THR A 357 6.36 -1.56 -1.68
C THR A 357 7.11 -0.86 -2.81
N ALA A 358 6.68 -1.01 -4.08
CA ALA A 358 7.26 -0.28 -5.19
C ALA A 358 7.01 1.23 -5.10
N ARG A 359 5.81 1.66 -4.68
CA ARG A 359 5.50 3.08 -4.42
C ARG A 359 6.35 3.65 -3.30
N ALA A 360 6.51 2.92 -2.19
CA ALA A 360 7.37 3.32 -1.07
C ALA A 360 8.85 3.40 -1.51
N ALA A 361 9.33 2.40 -2.25
CA ALA A 361 10.70 2.37 -2.77
C ALA A 361 10.99 3.52 -3.75
N ASN A 362 10.01 3.92 -4.58
CA ASN A 362 10.14 5.10 -5.46
C ASN A 362 10.29 6.42 -4.70
N LEU A 363 9.84 6.47 -3.44
CA LEU A 363 10.06 7.58 -2.51
C LEU A 363 11.34 7.40 -1.67
N GLY A 364 12.08 6.32 -1.87
CA GLY A 364 13.31 6.01 -1.13
C GLY A 364 13.07 5.40 0.26
N ILE A 365 11.89 4.83 0.52
CA ILE A 365 11.47 4.37 1.85
C ILE A 365 11.22 2.86 1.85
N GLU A 366 11.59 2.21 2.94
CA GLU A 366 11.26 0.83 3.24
C GLU A 366 10.42 0.76 4.53
N ILE A 367 9.27 0.09 4.47
CA ILE A 367 8.39 -0.08 5.63
C ILE A 367 8.67 -1.45 6.22
N GLU A 368 9.17 -1.47 7.46
CA GLU A 368 9.50 -2.71 8.17
C GLU A 368 8.26 -3.27 8.89
N TRP A 369 7.44 -2.39 9.47
CA TRP A 369 6.28 -2.81 10.25
C TRP A 369 5.20 -1.74 10.33
N ILE A 370 3.93 -2.16 10.33
CA ILE A 370 2.78 -1.27 10.52
C ILE A 370 1.69 -1.94 11.37
N ASP A 371 1.17 -1.17 12.33
CA ASP A 371 -0.03 -1.49 13.10
C ASP A 371 -1.07 -0.41 12.88
N ILE A 372 -2.25 -0.82 12.44
CA ILE A 372 -3.37 0.06 12.06
C ILE A 372 -4.12 0.56 13.30
N GLY A 373 -3.82 0.02 14.48
CA GLY A 373 -4.40 0.45 15.75
C GLY A 373 -5.86 0.02 15.90
N THR A 374 -6.72 0.96 16.31
CA THR A 374 -8.13 0.70 16.62
C THR A 374 -9.07 1.54 15.78
N TRP A 375 -10.16 0.92 15.33
CA TRP A 375 -11.25 1.61 14.64
C TRP A 375 -12.20 2.27 15.64
N GLN A 376 -12.40 3.58 15.51
CA GLN A 376 -13.42 4.32 16.24
C GLN A 376 -14.64 4.59 15.35
N LEU A 377 -15.80 4.30 15.91
CA LEU A 377 -17.10 4.52 15.29
C LEU A 377 -17.74 5.74 15.95
N PRO A 378 -18.24 6.71 15.17
CA PRO A 378 -18.83 7.93 15.73
C PRO A 378 -20.13 7.71 16.52
N ASN A 379 -20.74 6.52 16.45
CA ASN A 379 -21.93 6.17 17.23
C ASN A 379 -21.97 4.67 17.57
N SER A 380 -22.06 4.33 18.86
CA SER A 380 -22.29 2.95 19.35
C SER A 380 -23.57 2.31 18.80
N LEU A 381 -24.57 3.14 18.50
CA LEU A 381 -25.84 2.77 17.84
C LEU A 381 -25.65 2.07 16.48
N VAL A 382 -24.53 2.29 15.80
CA VAL A 382 -24.25 1.64 14.50
C VAL A 382 -23.96 0.16 14.70
N LEU A 383 -23.26 -0.23 15.77
CA LEU A 383 -22.99 -1.63 16.08
C LEU A 383 -24.29 -2.39 16.35
N GLU A 384 -25.15 -1.86 17.22
CA GLU A 384 -26.43 -2.50 17.56
C GLU A 384 -27.34 -2.65 16.34
N LYS A 385 -27.40 -1.63 15.49
CA LYS A 385 -28.16 -1.71 14.21
C LYS A 385 -27.54 -2.71 13.25
N HIS A 386 -26.22 -2.85 13.22
CA HIS A 386 -25.55 -3.87 12.40
C HIS A 386 -25.84 -5.28 12.91
N THR A 387 -25.76 -5.50 14.23
CA THR A 387 -26.13 -6.77 14.87
C THR A 387 -27.60 -7.10 14.63
N GLY A 388 -28.49 -6.11 14.74
CA GLY A 388 -29.91 -6.25 14.45
C GLY A 388 -30.19 -6.59 12.98
N ALA A 389 -29.55 -5.88 12.04
CA ALA A 389 -29.65 -6.16 10.62
C ALA A 389 -29.10 -7.54 10.26
N TRP A 390 -28.03 -7.98 10.92
CA TRP A 390 -27.44 -9.30 10.73
C TRP A 390 -28.35 -10.42 11.23
N ASN A 391 -28.91 -10.27 12.44
CA ASN A 391 -29.91 -11.20 12.96
C ASN A 391 -31.13 -11.30 12.03
N LEU A 392 -31.61 -10.16 11.52
CA LEU A 392 -32.72 -10.10 10.58
C LEU A 392 -32.38 -10.75 9.23
N ALA A 393 -31.16 -10.57 8.73
CA ALA A 393 -30.68 -11.24 7.51
C ALA A 393 -30.62 -12.76 7.69
N ARG A 394 -30.12 -13.24 8.85
CA ARG A 394 -30.07 -14.66 9.20
C ARG A 394 -31.46 -15.26 9.31
N ASP A 395 -32.41 -14.55 9.89
CA ASP A 395 -33.80 -14.97 9.99
C ASP A 395 -34.51 -14.97 8.63
N ASN A 396 -34.22 -13.99 7.78
CA ASN A 396 -34.72 -13.96 6.40
C ASN A 396 -34.16 -15.11 5.56
N GLU A 397 -32.90 -15.50 5.75
CA GLU A 397 -32.32 -16.65 5.06
C GLU A 397 -32.96 -17.96 5.52
N LYS A 398 -33.18 -18.13 6.83
CA LYS A 398 -33.93 -19.27 7.37
C LYS A 398 -35.33 -19.36 6.77
N LYS A 399 -36.06 -18.24 6.75
CA LYS A 399 -37.40 -18.16 6.14
C LYS A 399 -37.38 -18.48 4.65
N ARG A 400 -36.39 -17.99 3.89
CA ARG A 400 -36.22 -18.35 2.47
C ARG A 400 -36.02 -19.84 2.26
N LYS A 401 -35.15 -20.47 3.08
CA LYS A 401 -34.92 -21.93 3.02
C LYS A 401 -36.19 -22.72 3.36
N GLU A 402 -36.99 -22.25 4.31
CA GLU A 402 -38.27 -22.86 4.67
C GLU A 402 -39.30 -22.74 3.54
N VAL A 403 -39.39 -21.56 2.90
CA VAL A 403 -40.24 -21.35 1.72
C VAL A 403 -39.79 -22.24 0.56
N GLU A 404 -38.50 -22.36 0.27
CA GLU A 404 -37.99 -23.26 -0.76
C GLU A 404 -38.32 -24.74 -0.48
N ARG A 405 -38.20 -25.18 0.78
CA ARG A 405 -38.63 -26.52 1.20
C ARG A 405 -40.13 -26.71 0.99
N SER A 406 -40.95 -25.75 1.37
CA SER A 406 -42.40 -25.80 1.16
C SER A 406 -42.78 -25.88 -0.32
N LYS A 407 -42.04 -25.16 -1.18
CA LYS A 407 -42.24 -25.18 -2.64
C LYS A 407 -41.91 -26.55 -3.22
N LYS A 408 -40.76 -27.13 -2.84
CA LYS A 408 -40.36 -28.49 -3.27
C LYS A 408 -41.34 -29.56 -2.80
N ASN A 409 -41.85 -29.43 -1.57
CA ASN A 409 -42.86 -30.36 -1.06
C ASN A 409 -44.17 -30.27 -1.86
N LYS A 410 -44.63 -29.06 -2.21
CA LYS A 410 -45.81 -28.88 -3.07
C LYS A 410 -45.59 -29.39 -4.50
N GLU A 411 -44.40 -29.24 -5.05
CA GLU A 411 -44.04 -29.81 -6.36
C GLU A 411 -44.08 -31.35 -6.31
N MET A 412 -43.55 -31.95 -5.24
CA MET A 412 -43.59 -33.40 -5.02
C MET A 412 -45.03 -33.90 -4.85
N GLU A 413 -45.86 -33.19 -4.10
CA GLU A 413 -47.27 -33.52 -3.90
C GLU A 413 -48.05 -33.47 -5.23
N LYS A 414 -47.81 -32.45 -6.06
CA LYS A 414 -48.38 -32.38 -7.41
C LYS A 414 -47.92 -33.54 -8.30
N LEU A 415 -46.65 -33.93 -8.25
CA LEU A 415 -46.14 -35.08 -9.00
C LEU A 415 -46.81 -36.39 -8.54
N LEU A 416 -46.96 -36.59 -7.22
CA LEU A 416 -47.69 -37.74 -6.67
C LEU A 416 -49.15 -37.75 -7.09
N GLN A 417 -49.80 -36.59 -7.11
CA GLN A 417 -51.18 -36.45 -7.55
C GLN A 417 -51.32 -36.78 -9.05
N LEU A 418 -50.38 -36.34 -9.89
CA LEU A 418 -50.35 -36.66 -11.32
C LEU A 418 -50.11 -38.15 -11.57
N VAL A 419 -49.21 -38.78 -10.81
CA VAL A 419 -48.96 -40.23 -10.93
C VAL A 419 -50.22 -41.01 -10.52
N THR A 420 -50.90 -40.57 -9.45
CA THR A 420 -52.12 -41.22 -8.97
C THR A 420 -53.27 -41.08 -9.98
N SER A 421 -53.51 -39.88 -10.53
CA SER A 421 -54.61 -39.64 -11.47
C SER A 421 -54.35 -40.18 -12.88
N VAL A 422 -53.10 -40.18 -13.35
CA VAL A 422 -52.80 -40.62 -14.73
C VAL A 422 -52.51 -42.11 -14.81
N VAL A 423 -51.86 -42.69 -13.80
CA VAL A 423 -51.44 -44.10 -13.84
C VAL A 423 -52.47 -44.99 -13.16
N ILE A 424 -52.94 -44.66 -11.96
CA ILE A 424 -53.79 -45.56 -11.16
C ILE A 424 -55.26 -45.48 -11.63
N GLU A 425 -55.81 -44.28 -11.81
CA GLU A 425 -57.19 -44.11 -12.30
C GLU A 425 -57.40 -44.68 -13.73
N ASN A 426 -56.39 -44.58 -14.60
CA ASN A 426 -56.46 -45.19 -15.93
C ASN A 426 -56.30 -46.72 -15.89
N PHE A 427 -55.52 -47.27 -14.94
CA PHE A 427 -55.40 -48.72 -14.78
C PHE A 427 -56.68 -49.34 -14.23
N ASP A 428 -57.30 -48.72 -13.22
CA ASP A 428 -58.56 -49.18 -12.62
C ASP A 428 -59.75 -49.06 -13.58
N ASN A 429 -59.76 -48.03 -14.44
CA ASN A 429 -60.72 -47.92 -15.53
C ASN A 429 -60.50 -49.01 -16.60
N PHE A 430 -59.26 -49.42 -16.88
CA PHE A 430 -58.96 -50.48 -17.83
C PHE A 430 -59.40 -51.87 -17.33
N GLU A 431 -59.22 -52.18 -16.05
CA GLU A 431 -59.71 -53.45 -15.46
C GLU A 431 -61.25 -53.53 -15.44
N ASN A 432 -61.94 -52.42 -15.15
CA ASN A 432 -63.40 -52.39 -15.13
C ASN A 432 -64.02 -52.41 -16.54
N TYR A 433 -63.34 -51.86 -17.55
CA TYR A 433 -63.80 -51.92 -18.95
C TYR A 433 -63.63 -53.32 -19.57
N ASN A 434 -62.62 -54.08 -19.13
CA ASN A 434 -62.32 -55.41 -19.69
C ASN A 434 -63.23 -56.53 -19.12
N ARG A 435 -63.81 -56.37 -17.93
CA ARG A 435 -64.75 -57.35 -17.36
C ARG A 435 -66.15 -57.31 -17.98
N ASN A 436 -66.60 -56.17 -18.52
CA ASN A 436 -67.97 -56.01 -18.98
C ASN A 436 -68.19 -56.15 -20.49
N ASN A 437 -67.13 -56.26 -21.31
CA ASN A 437 -67.25 -56.23 -22.78
C ASN A 437 -66.91 -57.53 -23.52
N LEU A 438 -66.79 -58.67 -22.85
CA LEU A 438 -66.71 -59.98 -23.51
C LEU A 438 -68.08 -60.51 -23.97
N ARG A 439 -69.01 -59.64 -24.37
CA ARG A 439 -70.28 -60.07 -24.99
C ARG A 439 -71.01 -58.97 -25.75
N ARG A 440 -70.38 -58.29 -26.72
CA ARG A 440 -71.11 -57.71 -27.86
C ARG A 440 -70.20 -57.42 -29.05
N LYS A 441 -70.44 -58.20 -30.09
CA LYS A 441 -69.94 -58.02 -31.45
C LYS A 441 -70.76 -56.90 -32.09
N SER A 442 -70.19 -55.72 -32.31
CA SER A 442 -70.72 -54.63 -33.15
C SER A 442 -69.66 -53.54 -33.23
N SER A 443 -69.40 -52.82 -34.31
CA SER A 443 -69.95 -52.77 -35.66
C SER A 443 -68.94 -51.90 -36.44
N GLY A 444 -68.27 -52.44 -37.46
CA GLY A 444 -67.36 -51.67 -38.31
C GLY A 444 -68.06 -50.73 -39.30
N ARG A 445 -69.18 -50.10 -38.90
CA ARG A 445 -69.93 -49.15 -39.74
C ARG A 445 -69.63 -47.69 -39.39
N ASP A 446 -69.31 -47.38 -38.15
CA ASP A 446 -69.17 -45.97 -37.72
C ASP A 446 -67.83 -45.35 -38.17
N LEU A 447 -66.82 -46.18 -38.46
CA LEU A 447 -65.52 -45.74 -38.99
C LEU A 447 -65.57 -45.30 -40.46
N LYS A 448 -66.50 -45.85 -41.27
CA LYS A 448 -66.65 -45.48 -42.69
C LYS A 448 -67.43 -44.19 -42.90
N GLU A 449 -68.30 -43.82 -41.97
CA GLU A 449 -69.00 -42.52 -42.00
C GLU A 449 -68.06 -41.36 -41.62
N LEU A 450 -67.10 -41.58 -40.72
CA LEU A 450 -66.11 -40.57 -40.35
C LEU A 450 -65.10 -40.31 -41.49
N GLU A 451 -64.69 -41.38 -42.19
CA GLU A 451 -63.79 -41.31 -43.34
C GLU A 451 -64.41 -40.51 -44.51
N HIS A 452 -65.73 -40.64 -44.71
CA HIS A 452 -66.47 -39.93 -45.75
C HIS A 452 -66.75 -38.44 -45.41
N LEU A 453 -66.75 -38.08 -44.12
CA LEU A 453 -66.90 -36.69 -43.65
C LEU A 453 -65.58 -35.91 -43.73
N ILE A 454 -64.45 -36.56 -43.49
CA ILE A 454 -63.10 -35.96 -43.59
C ILE A 454 -62.72 -35.69 -45.05
N ALA A 455 -63.14 -36.56 -45.98
CA ALA A 455 -62.84 -36.38 -47.42
C ALA A 455 -63.59 -35.20 -48.07
N ASN A 456 -64.72 -34.75 -47.51
CA ASN A 456 -65.60 -33.76 -48.13
C ASN A 456 -65.45 -32.32 -47.59
N ARG A 457 -64.58 -32.06 -46.60
CA ARG A 457 -64.25 -30.70 -46.10
C ARG A 457 -62.79 -30.60 -45.60
N PRO A 458 -61.82 -30.25 -46.46
CA PRO A 458 -60.41 -30.12 -46.06
C PRO A 458 -60.12 -28.82 -45.26
N ASP A 459 -61.05 -27.88 -45.19
CA ASP A 459 -60.78 -26.53 -44.66
C ASP A 459 -61.00 -26.38 -43.13
N ILE A 460 -61.36 -27.47 -42.43
CA ILE A 460 -61.74 -27.44 -41.00
C ILE A 460 -60.84 -28.32 -40.11
N VAL A 461 -59.79 -28.97 -40.65
CA VAL A 461 -58.94 -29.89 -39.86
C VAL A 461 -57.54 -29.32 -39.65
N ASP A 462 -57.20 -29.06 -38.39
CA ASP A 462 -55.89 -28.62 -37.92
C ASP A 462 -54.80 -29.69 -38.26
N PRO A 463 -53.70 -29.36 -38.95
CA PRO A 463 -52.67 -30.31 -39.38
C PRO A 463 -51.98 -31.08 -38.24
N ALA A 464 -52.15 -30.66 -36.99
CA ALA A 464 -51.69 -31.40 -35.81
C ALA A 464 -52.49 -32.70 -35.59
N LEU A 465 -53.81 -32.69 -35.83
CA LEU A 465 -54.69 -33.84 -35.60
C LEU A 465 -54.51 -34.92 -36.67
N ALA A 466 -54.23 -34.51 -37.91
CA ALA A 466 -53.88 -35.44 -39.00
C ALA A 466 -52.54 -36.16 -38.77
N ARG A 467 -51.55 -35.48 -38.16
CA ARG A 467 -50.29 -36.11 -37.75
C ARG A 467 -50.45 -37.08 -36.59
N GLN A 468 -51.36 -36.78 -35.65
CA GLN A 468 -51.65 -37.64 -34.52
C GLN A 468 -52.34 -38.93 -34.98
N PHE A 469 -53.28 -38.83 -35.93
CA PHE A 469 -53.93 -40.00 -36.56
C PHE A 469 -52.95 -40.87 -37.37
N LEU A 470 -51.98 -40.26 -38.07
CA LEU A 470 -50.93 -40.99 -38.79
C LEU A 470 -49.93 -41.68 -37.85
N LEU A 471 -49.66 -41.11 -36.67
CA LEU A 471 -48.83 -41.73 -35.63
C LEU A 471 -49.57 -42.84 -34.88
N GLU A 472 -50.89 -42.72 -34.68
CA GLU A 472 -51.72 -43.81 -34.15
C GLU A 472 -51.82 -44.99 -35.12
N GLN A 473 -52.01 -44.74 -36.43
CA GLN A 473 -52.01 -45.81 -37.44
C GLN A 473 -50.64 -46.49 -37.63
N ALA A 474 -49.54 -45.79 -37.33
CA ALA A 474 -48.19 -46.39 -37.38
C ALA A 474 -47.87 -47.28 -36.16
N ASN A 475 -48.61 -47.15 -35.06
CA ASN A 475 -48.42 -47.93 -33.84
C ASN A 475 -49.47 -49.04 -33.62
N ASP A 476 -50.54 -49.08 -34.41
CA ASP A 476 -51.64 -50.05 -34.27
C ASP A 476 -51.32 -51.48 -34.77
N LYS A 477 -50.02 -51.81 -34.91
CA LYS A 477 -49.51 -53.17 -35.15
C LYS A 477 -48.29 -53.54 -34.30
N LYS A 478 -47.98 -52.78 -33.25
CA LYS A 478 -47.05 -53.26 -32.21
C LYS A 478 -47.89 -53.78 -31.05
N ASP A 479 -47.88 -55.10 -30.88
CA ASP A 479 -48.50 -55.76 -29.72
C ASP A 479 -48.10 -55.01 -28.44
N SER A 480 -49.07 -54.73 -27.57
CA SER A 480 -48.86 -54.09 -26.27
C SER A 480 -47.76 -54.75 -25.43
N HIS A 481 -47.50 -56.03 -25.67
CA HIS A 481 -46.36 -56.78 -25.13
C HIS A 481 -44.99 -56.28 -25.61
N SER A 482 -44.85 -55.92 -26.89
CA SER A 482 -43.60 -55.37 -27.42
C SER A 482 -43.23 -54.03 -26.78
N ILE A 483 -44.24 -53.20 -26.50
CA ILE A 483 -44.09 -51.90 -25.84
C ILE A 483 -43.69 -52.10 -24.36
N ALA A 484 -44.34 -53.03 -23.65
CA ALA A 484 -43.99 -53.36 -22.27
C ALA A 484 -42.54 -53.88 -22.15
N VAL A 485 -42.09 -54.71 -23.11
CA VAL A 485 -40.70 -55.21 -23.14
C VAL A 485 -39.70 -54.09 -23.46
N GLU A 486 -40.03 -53.15 -24.36
CA GLU A 486 -39.18 -51.98 -24.63
C GLU A 486 -39.06 -51.08 -23.40
N ILE A 487 -40.15 -50.85 -22.65
CA ILE A 487 -40.15 -50.08 -21.40
C ILE A 487 -39.28 -50.77 -20.33
N LEU A 488 -39.43 -52.08 -20.13
CA LEU A 488 -38.60 -52.83 -19.17
C LEU A 488 -37.11 -52.81 -19.54
N LYS A 489 -36.77 -52.86 -20.83
CA LYS A 489 -35.39 -52.70 -21.31
C LYS A 489 -34.84 -51.30 -21.03
N ALA A 490 -35.64 -50.26 -21.20
CA ALA A 490 -35.24 -48.89 -20.87
C ALA A 490 -34.99 -48.72 -19.37
N PHE A 491 -35.88 -49.21 -18.52
CA PHE A 491 -35.71 -49.19 -17.06
C PHE A 491 -34.45 -49.95 -16.60
N ARG A 492 -34.17 -51.10 -17.21
CA ARG A 492 -32.93 -51.85 -16.93
C ARG A 492 -31.68 -51.03 -17.24
N LYS A 493 -31.67 -50.28 -18.36
CA LYS A 493 -30.54 -49.46 -18.77
C LYS A 493 -30.29 -48.30 -17.79
N GLU A 494 -31.36 -47.64 -17.34
CA GLU A 494 -31.29 -46.57 -16.33
C GLU A 494 -30.80 -47.10 -14.98
N LEU A 495 -31.28 -48.26 -14.52
CA LEU A 495 -30.82 -48.85 -13.25
C LEU A 495 -29.35 -49.26 -13.29
N LEU A 496 -28.84 -49.74 -14.44
CA LEU A 496 -27.41 -50.01 -14.62
C LEU A 496 -26.58 -48.73 -14.55
N ALA A 497 -27.04 -47.64 -15.18
CA ALA A 497 -26.38 -46.35 -15.09
C ALA A 497 -26.39 -45.79 -13.64
N GLY A 498 -27.51 -45.94 -12.94
CA GLY A 498 -27.62 -45.60 -11.51
C GLY A 498 -26.67 -46.40 -10.63
N ARG A 499 -26.50 -47.69 -10.90
CA ARG A 499 -25.54 -48.57 -10.20
C ARG A 499 -24.11 -48.09 -10.39
N GLU A 500 -23.71 -47.74 -11.60
CA GLU A 500 -22.36 -47.20 -11.88
C GLU A 500 -22.13 -45.85 -11.20
N SER A 501 -23.13 -44.98 -11.19
CA SER A 501 -23.06 -43.69 -10.49
C SER A 501 -22.84 -43.86 -8.98
N ILE A 502 -23.57 -44.76 -8.33
CA ILE A 502 -23.40 -45.06 -6.89
C ILE A 502 -22.05 -45.71 -6.59
N ARG A 503 -21.53 -46.54 -7.50
CA ARG A 503 -20.20 -47.13 -7.35
C ARG A 503 -19.09 -46.07 -7.37
N ASN A 504 -19.24 -45.05 -8.21
CA ASN A 504 -18.28 -43.97 -8.41
C ASN A 504 -18.41 -42.82 -7.39
N ASP A 505 -19.45 -42.80 -6.57
CA ASP A 505 -19.65 -41.84 -5.48
C ASP A 505 -18.50 -41.94 -4.44
N PRO A 506 -17.99 -40.86 -3.83
CA PRO A 506 -16.92 -40.93 -2.82
C PRO A 506 -17.32 -41.50 -1.44
N ARG A 507 -18.60 -41.84 -1.19
CA ARG A 507 -19.08 -42.38 0.10
C ARG A 507 -18.40 -43.71 0.54
N PRO A 508 -18.29 -44.00 1.85
CA PRO A 508 -17.76 -45.27 2.35
C PRO A 508 -18.62 -46.47 1.91
N ILE A 509 -17.95 -47.60 1.63
CA ILE A 509 -18.56 -48.80 1.00
C ILE A 509 -19.76 -49.34 1.80
N GLN A 510 -19.70 -49.26 3.14
CA GLN A 510 -20.76 -49.75 4.03
C GLN A 510 -22.10 -49.03 3.83
N GLU A 511 -22.09 -47.74 3.49
CA GLU A 511 -23.33 -46.99 3.23
C GLU A 511 -23.90 -47.27 1.83
N LYS A 512 -23.02 -47.54 0.86
CA LYS A 512 -23.41 -47.87 -0.53
C LYS A 512 -23.96 -49.28 -0.66
N GLN A 513 -23.53 -50.20 0.20
CA GLN A 513 -23.85 -51.62 0.08
C GLN A 513 -25.36 -51.87 0.06
N ALA A 514 -26.11 -51.20 0.95
CA ALA A 514 -27.57 -51.33 1.01
C ALA A 514 -28.28 -50.75 -0.23
N GLU A 515 -27.74 -49.70 -0.85
CA GLU A 515 -28.27 -49.11 -2.09
C GLU A 515 -27.99 -50.02 -3.30
N LEU A 516 -26.77 -50.56 -3.38
CA LEU A 516 -26.37 -51.50 -4.44
C LEU A 516 -27.19 -52.80 -4.38
N GLU A 517 -27.44 -53.35 -3.20
CA GLU A 517 -28.26 -54.56 -3.02
C GLU A 517 -29.72 -54.34 -3.46
N ARG A 518 -30.28 -53.15 -3.22
CA ARG A 518 -31.63 -52.80 -3.70
C ARG A 518 -31.69 -52.72 -5.22
N ILE A 519 -30.68 -52.12 -5.85
CA ILE A 519 -30.60 -52.03 -7.31
C ILE A 519 -30.39 -53.40 -7.94
N ASP A 520 -29.53 -54.24 -7.35
CA ASP A 520 -29.30 -55.60 -7.84
C ASP A 520 -30.55 -56.47 -7.71
N LYS A 521 -31.32 -56.32 -6.63
CA LYS A 521 -32.64 -56.96 -6.51
C LYS A 521 -33.61 -56.49 -7.58
N ALA A 522 -33.72 -55.18 -7.82
CA ALA A 522 -34.60 -54.63 -8.85
C ALA A 522 -34.19 -55.08 -10.27
N LEU A 523 -32.89 -55.15 -10.56
CA LEU A 523 -32.36 -55.68 -11.83
C LEU A 523 -32.69 -57.17 -11.99
N HIS A 524 -32.62 -57.95 -10.91
CA HIS A 524 -33.01 -59.36 -10.90
C HIS A 524 -34.51 -59.53 -11.20
N ASP A 525 -35.37 -58.76 -10.53
CA ASP A 525 -36.82 -58.80 -10.72
C ASP A 525 -37.21 -58.40 -12.15
N ILE A 526 -36.60 -57.34 -12.70
CA ILE A 526 -36.81 -56.94 -14.10
C ILE A 526 -36.34 -58.03 -15.06
N SER A 527 -35.20 -58.67 -14.82
CA SER A 527 -34.68 -59.75 -15.66
C SER A 527 -35.60 -60.98 -15.63
N TYR A 528 -36.13 -61.31 -14.45
CA TYR A 528 -37.09 -62.38 -14.27
C TYR A 528 -38.38 -62.10 -15.05
N LEU A 529 -38.91 -60.87 -14.94
CA LEU A 529 -40.11 -60.44 -15.67
C LEU A 529 -39.89 -60.42 -17.19
N THR A 530 -38.73 -59.98 -17.68
CA THR A 530 -38.41 -60.04 -19.12
C THR A 530 -38.23 -61.48 -19.61
N PHE A 531 -37.66 -62.38 -18.81
CA PHE A 531 -37.46 -63.77 -19.20
C PHE A 531 -38.77 -64.56 -19.24
N HIS A 532 -39.66 -64.35 -18.28
CA HIS A 532 -40.97 -65.01 -18.25
C HIS A 532 -41.95 -64.49 -19.29
N THR A 533 -41.86 -63.21 -19.68
CA THR A 533 -42.66 -62.68 -20.79
C THR A 533 -42.21 -63.20 -22.15
N ILE A 534 -40.93 -63.57 -22.33
CA ILE A 534 -40.41 -64.14 -23.58
C ILE A 534 -40.76 -65.63 -23.74
N LYS A 535 -40.95 -66.38 -22.64
CA LYS A 535 -41.29 -67.81 -22.66
C LYS A 535 -42.79 -68.12 -22.79
N GLY A 536 -43.66 -67.11 -22.71
CA GLY A 536 -45.12 -67.24 -22.84
C GLY A 536 -45.66 -66.96 -24.24
N ILE A 537 -44.78 -66.89 -25.26
CA ILE A 537 -45.10 -66.70 -26.69
C ILE A 537 -45.02 -68.04 -27.41
#